data_AF-A0A523S3D8-F1
#
_entry.id   AF-A0A523S3D8-F1
#
_cell.length_a   1.000
_cell.length_b   1.000
_cell.length_c   1.000
_cell.angle_alpha   90.00
_cell.angle_beta   90.00
_cell.angle_gamma   90.00
#
_symmetry.space_group_name_H-M   'P 1'
#
loop_
_entity.id
_entity.type
_entity.pdbx_description
1 polymer ?
#
loop_
_entity_poly.entity_id
_entity_poly.type
_entity_poly.pdbx_seq_one_letter_code
_entity_poly.pdbx_strand_id
1 'polypeptide(L)'
;MQLGRTSRRRRKFRRGHAPYLGKIRLFWCDECNVPRFEETECSICKSMPRKVHISPPGDPFPAMDGHLERAILAINRQFGEGIGERVLPPDKTIVMNKVPSLDAMYEVVVDGYIVGRLRFDIPEHNYTFLLTLEGGRRIGALTRVKWVSLHDGVLKFLKDGANLMVPGVAGCDSGIQKNDEVMLMDSDGVVVGAGIARMSGADMAREKKGYAVKMRDIADPSAPNINPKTASWDDVVQANENDLILIEEEATNFIKRTAQREDAPVVVGFSGGKDSLVVYLLVEKALGLSPPMFFVNTGLEFPETIRHIEEFAETHNVTIIGHDSGEQFWESVDVFGPPARDFRWCCKVLKLGPAAKSIAEKLGGHVLTFMGQRKLESFQRSQESRVSSNPWVPGQKSANPIQKWNALEVWLYIFKENAPFNPLYNRGYHRMGCYLCPSSPLAELDSIRETHPALYERWTGKLRTWAKRYGFADGWTEH
;
A
#
# COMPACT_ATOMS: atom_id res chain seq x y z
N MET A 1 19.97 -9.66 -49.33
CA MET A 1 20.29 -10.17 -47.98
C MET A 1 19.55 -9.33 -46.95
N GLN A 2 18.39 -9.82 -46.50
CA GLN A 2 17.52 -9.13 -45.54
C GLN A 2 17.88 -9.57 -44.12
N LEU A 3 18.24 -8.59 -43.28
CA LEU A 3 18.54 -8.77 -41.87
C LEU A 3 17.26 -9.14 -41.09
N GLY A 4 17.25 -10.33 -40.51
CA GLY A 4 16.16 -10.85 -39.70
C GLY A 4 15.98 -10.07 -38.40
N ARG A 5 14.85 -9.36 -38.28
CA ARG A 5 14.36 -8.82 -37.01
C ARG A 5 13.71 -9.95 -36.20
N THR A 6 14.39 -10.42 -35.16
CA THR A 6 13.78 -11.27 -34.12
C THR A 6 12.68 -10.50 -33.41
N SER A 7 11.41 -10.86 -33.68
CA SER A 7 10.27 -10.28 -32.97
C SER A 7 10.21 -10.84 -31.54
N ARG A 8 10.55 -10.00 -30.55
CA ARG A 8 10.19 -10.27 -29.15
C ARG A 8 8.66 -10.25 -29.08
N ARG A 9 8.03 -11.42 -28.91
CA ARG A 9 6.59 -11.54 -28.64
C ARG A 9 6.23 -10.68 -27.43
N ARG A 10 5.60 -9.52 -27.67
CA ARG A 10 4.89 -8.76 -26.63
C ARG A 10 3.83 -9.69 -26.05
N ARG A 11 3.94 -10.06 -24.77
CA ARG A 11 2.87 -10.77 -24.04
C ARG A 11 1.62 -9.89 -24.13
N LYS A 12 0.62 -10.33 -24.91
CA LYS A 12 -0.71 -9.70 -24.95
C LYS A 12 -1.30 -9.78 -23.54
N PHE A 13 -1.62 -8.62 -22.97
CA PHE A 13 -2.37 -8.51 -21.73
C PHE A 13 -3.73 -9.20 -21.92
N ARG A 14 -3.99 -10.28 -21.16
CA ARG A 14 -5.32 -10.88 -21.06
C ARG A 14 -6.11 -10.06 -20.03
N ARG A 15 -7.22 -9.45 -20.44
CA ARG A 15 -8.18 -8.82 -19.50
C ARG A 15 -8.58 -9.87 -18.46
N GLY A 16 -8.48 -9.53 -17.17
CA GLY A 16 -8.94 -10.38 -16.06
C GLY A 16 -7.85 -11.07 -15.21
N HIS A 17 -6.56 -10.94 -15.51
CA HIS A 17 -5.50 -11.40 -14.61
C HIS A 17 -4.85 -10.25 -13.86
N ALA A 18 -4.75 -10.37 -12.53
CA ALA A 18 -4.01 -9.44 -11.70
C ALA A 18 -2.56 -9.35 -12.21
N PRO A 19 -2.03 -8.14 -12.48
CA PRO A 19 -0.74 -8.02 -13.13
C PRO A 19 0.37 -8.39 -12.15
N TYR A 20 1.01 -9.53 -12.38
CA TYR A 20 2.29 -9.83 -11.75
C TYR A 20 3.36 -8.90 -12.36
N LEU A 21 3.85 -7.95 -11.56
CA LEU A 21 4.83 -6.95 -11.98
C LEU A 21 6.29 -7.41 -11.74
N GLY A 22 6.47 -8.56 -11.11
CA GLY A 22 7.77 -9.17 -10.79
C GLY A 22 7.61 -10.43 -9.92
N LYS A 23 8.74 -10.96 -9.40
CA LYS A 23 8.73 -11.97 -8.35
C LYS A 23 8.16 -11.32 -7.09
N ILE A 24 7.12 -11.91 -6.51
CA ILE A 24 6.61 -11.50 -5.20
C ILE A 24 7.64 -11.93 -4.15
N ARG A 25 8.13 -10.94 -3.39
CA ARG A 25 9.18 -11.09 -2.38
C ARG A 25 8.62 -10.71 -1.02
N LEU A 26 8.20 -11.72 -0.29
CA LEU A 26 7.95 -11.67 1.14
C LEU A 26 8.20 -13.07 1.70
N PHE A 27 9.07 -13.15 2.67
CA PHE A 27 9.40 -14.35 3.41
C PHE A 27 9.30 -14.03 4.91
N TRP A 28 9.31 -15.07 5.73
CA TRP A 28 9.22 -14.94 7.18
C TRP A 28 10.26 -15.84 7.83
N CYS A 29 11.07 -15.26 8.69
CA CYS A 29 11.95 -16.05 9.54
C CYS A 29 11.14 -16.54 10.73
N ASP A 30 10.77 -17.83 10.76
CA ASP A 30 9.93 -18.38 11.83
C ASP A 30 10.67 -18.40 13.19
N GLU A 31 12.00 -18.54 13.21
CA GLU A 31 12.84 -18.52 14.42
C GLU A 31 12.99 -17.12 15.05
N CYS A 32 13.12 -16.08 14.23
CA CYS A 32 13.17 -14.68 14.71
C CYS A 32 11.79 -14.01 14.74
N ASN A 33 10.80 -14.62 14.11
CA ASN A 33 9.48 -14.08 13.88
C ASN A 33 9.45 -12.69 13.22
N VAL A 34 10.28 -12.52 12.19
CA VAL A 34 10.44 -11.25 11.46
C VAL A 34 10.26 -11.43 9.96
N PRO A 35 9.71 -10.42 9.25
CA PRO A 35 9.64 -10.44 7.80
C PRO A 35 11.02 -10.36 7.13
N ARG A 36 11.11 -10.99 5.97
CA ARG A 36 12.30 -11.05 5.12
C ARG A 36 11.93 -10.66 3.70
N PHE A 37 12.79 -9.92 3.01
CA PHE A 37 12.55 -9.56 1.61
C PHE A 37 13.33 -10.43 0.61
N GLU A 38 14.30 -11.22 1.06
CA GLU A 38 14.99 -12.23 0.26
C GLU A 38 14.89 -13.64 0.85
N GLU A 39 15.16 -14.63 0.00
CA GLU A 39 15.16 -16.06 0.31
C GLU A 39 16.58 -16.51 0.68
N THR A 40 17.14 -15.86 1.68
CA THR A 40 18.52 -16.02 2.17
C THR A 40 18.50 -16.27 3.67
N GLU A 41 19.60 -16.80 4.22
CA GLU A 41 19.71 -17.10 5.65
C GLU A 41 19.47 -15.86 6.53
N CYS A 42 18.87 -16.09 7.69
CA CYS A 42 18.64 -15.02 8.64
C CYS A 42 19.95 -14.47 9.22
N SER A 43 20.25 -13.18 9.14
CA SER A 43 21.51 -12.65 9.68
C SER A 43 21.63 -12.85 11.20
N ILE A 44 20.50 -12.92 11.93
CA ILE A 44 20.44 -13.20 13.36
C ILE A 44 20.59 -14.70 13.67
N CYS A 45 19.63 -15.53 13.23
CA CYS A 45 19.54 -16.94 13.65
C CYS A 45 20.03 -17.96 12.61
N LYS A 46 20.46 -17.49 11.43
CA LYS A 46 20.94 -18.31 10.30
C LYS A 46 19.93 -19.27 9.68
N SER A 47 18.68 -19.31 10.14
CA SER A 47 17.65 -20.16 9.54
C SER A 47 17.21 -19.62 8.17
N MET A 48 16.81 -20.52 7.27
CA MET A 48 16.16 -20.15 6.01
C MET A 48 14.71 -19.71 6.28
N PRO A 49 14.23 -18.63 5.64
CA PRO A 49 12.87 -18.15 5.86
C PRO A 49 11.84 -18.91 5.02
N ARG A 50 10.61 -18.97 5.50
CA ARG A 50 9.46 -19.52 4.78
C ARG A 50 8.85 -18.46 3.87
N LYS A 51 8.41 -18.85 2.68
CA LYS A 51 7.72 -17.93 1.75
C LYS A 51 6.32 -17.56 2.26
N VAL A 52 5.98 -16.27 2.21
CA VAL A 52 4.63 -15.78 2.50
C VAL A 52 3.90 -15.51 1.18
N HIS A 53 2.78 -16.18 0.96
CA HIS A 53 2.01 -16.09 -0.28
C HIS A 53 1.03 -14.91 -0.26
N ILE A 54 1.55 -13.71 -0.51
CA ILE A 54 0.74 -12.49 -0.66
C ILE A 54 0.24 -12.29 -2.09
N SER A 55 -0.85 -11.55 -2.23
CA SER A 55 -1.45 -11.22 -3.53
C SER A 55 -0.60 -10.20 -4.32
N PRO A 56 -0.62 -10.24 -5.67
CA PRO A 56 0.05 -9.24 -6.50
C PRO A 56 -0.53 -7.83 -6.27
N PRO A 57 0.25 -6.74 -6.44
CA PRO A 57 1.59 -6.72 -7.05
C PRO A 57 2.71 -7.25 -6.15
N GLY A 58 2.44 -7.52 -4.86
CA GLY A 58 3.42 -8.03 -3.90
C GLY A 58 4.40 -6.95 -3.48
N ASP A 59 3.87 -5.83 -2.98
CA ASP A 59 4.62 -4.66 -2.53
C ASP A 59 4.40 -4.46 -1.02
N PRO A 60 4.86 -5.40 -0.18
CA PRO A 60 4.61 -5.39 1.26
C PRO A 60 5.31 -4.22 1.93
N PHE A 61 4.75 -3.72 3.03
CA PHE A 61 5.30 -2.61 3.82
C PHE A 61 4.96 -2.77 5.32
N PRO A 62 5.72 -2.13 6.23
CA PRO A 62 5.35 -2.04 7.64
C PRO A 62 3.95 -1.48 7.84
N ALA A 63 3.12 -2.15 8.65
CA ALA A 63 1.85 -1.59 9.07
C ALA A 63 2.11 -0.41 10.03
N MET A 64 2.07 0.81 9.49
CA MET A 64 2.22 2.03 10.30
C MET A 64 1.03 2.24 11.24
N ASP A 65 1.21 3.08 12.26
CA ASP A 65 0.24 3.30 13.35
C ASP A 65 -1.20 3.54 12.85
N GLY A 66 -1.42 4.49 11.94
CA GLY A 66 -2.75 4.78 11.41
C GLY A 66 -3.34 3.67 10.54
N HIS A 67 -2.54 2.73 10.03
CA HIS A 67 -3.07 1.52 9.41
C HIS A 67 -3.50 0.50 10.48
N LEU A 68 -2.69 0.33 11.53
CA LEU A 68 -2.97 -0.57 12.65
C LEU A 68 -4.22 -0.11 13.40
N GLU A 69 -4.34 1.18 13.70
CA GLU A 69 -5.50 1.77 14.35
C GLU A 69 -6.79 1.45 13.58
N ARG A 70 -6.82 1.69 12.26
CA ARG A 70 -7.99 1.37 11.42
C ARG A 70 -8.29 -0.13 11.39
N ALA A 71 -7.26 -0.98 11.37
CA ALA A 71 -7.44 -2.43 11.40
C ALA A 71 -8.00 -2.91 12.74
N ILE A 72 -7.45 -2.42 13.85
CA ILE A 72 -7.87 -2.73 15.22
C ILE A 72 -9.32 -2.27 15.43
N LEU A 73 -9.65 -1.03 15.04
CA LEU A 73 -11.02 -0.51 15.14
C LEU A 73 -12.01 -1.33 14.30
N ALA A 74 -11.64 -1.74 13.09
CA ALA A 74 -12.49 -2.59 12.26
C ALA A 74 -12.74 -3.97 12.92
N ILE A 75 -11.68 -4.61 13.43
CA ILE A 75 -11.78 -5.90 14.13
C ILE A 75 -12.64 -5.75 15.40
N ASN A 76 -12.39 -4.72 16.20
CA ASN A 76 -13.11 -4.47 17.44
C ASN A 76 -14.61 -4.24 17.19
N ARG A 77 -14.94 -3.46 16.17
CA ARG A 77 -16.34 -3.22 15.77
C ARG A 77 -17.04 -4.51 15.34
N GLN A 78 -16.34 -5.43 14.67
CA GLN A 78 -16.94 -6.66 14.13
C GLN A 78 -17.03 -7.80 15.15
N PHE A 79 -16.03 -7.93 16.04
CA PHE A 79 -15.84 -9.13 16.87
C PHE A 79 -15.79 -8.87 18.38
N GLY A 80 -15.84 -7.60 18.81
CA GLY A 80 -15.83 -7.17 20.21
C GLY A 80 -14.61 -6.35 20.59
N GLU A 81 -14.76 -5.49 21.59
CA GLU A 81 -13.70 -4.61 22.10
C GLU A 81 -12.49 -5.41 22.62
N GLY A 82 -11.27 -4.94 22.33
CA GLY A 82 -10.02 -5.57 22.76
C GLY A 82 -9.56 -6.78 21.90
N ILE A 83 -10.34 -7.19 20.90
CA ILE A 83 -10.00 -8.32 20.02
C ILE A 83 -8.94 -7.92 18.99
N GLY A 84 -9.05 -6.72 18.43
CA GLY A 84 -8.13 -6.18 17.44
C GLY A 84 -6.70 -6.11 17.96
N GLU A 85 -6.51 -5.61 19.18
CA GLU A 85 -5.21 -5.50 19.86
C GLU A 85 -4.59 -6.88 20.12
N ARG A 86 -5.41 -7.90 20.35
CA ARG A 86 -4.91 -9.28 20.54
C ARG A 86 -4.59 -10.00 19.24
N VAL A 87 -5.29 -9.66 18.15
CA VAL A 87 -5.02 -10.20 16.81
C VAL A 87 -3.82 -9.51 16.17
N LEU A 88 -3.67 -8.21 16.43
CA LEU A 88 -2.65 -7.32 15.92
C LEU A 88 -1.85 -6.70 17.09
N PRO A 89 -1.09 -7.51 17.84
CA PRO A 89 -0.43 -7.05 19.05
C PRO A 89 0.77 -6.14 18.72
N PRO A 90 1.03 -5.11 19.57
CA PRO A 90 2.04 -4.08 19.32
C PRO A 90 3.49 -4.59 19.48
N ASP A 91 3.69 -5.74 20.10
CA ASP A 91 4.99 -6.39 20.30
C ASP A 91 5.40 -7.31 19.12
N LYS A 92 4.68 -7.20 18.00
CA LYS A 92 4.93 -7.93 16.76
C LYS A 92 5.22 -6.99 15.60
N THR A 93 6.05 -7.46 14.69
CA THR A 93 6.20 -6.83 13.37
C THR A 93 5.03 -7.22 12.48
N ILE A 94 4.15 -6.28 12.18
CA ILE A 94 2.98 -6.49 11.33
C ILE A 94 3.26 -5.90 9.95
N VAL A 95 3.06 -6.72 8.91
CA VAL A 95 3.26 -6.32 7.51
C VAL A 95 1.91 -6.18 6.83
N MET A 96 1.75 -5.14 6.04
CA MET A 96 0.61 -5.00 5.13
C MET A 96 1.03 -5.13 3.68
N ASN A 97 0.14 -5.65 2.84
CA ASN A 97 0.34 -5.71 1.39
C ASN A 97 -0.89 -5.15 0.67
N LYS A 98 -0.67 -4.18 -0.21
CA LYS A 98 -1.76 -3.60 -1.01
C LYS A 98 -2.26 -4.63 -2.02
N VAL A 99 -3.57 -4.77 -2.12
CA VAL A 99 -4.21 -5.72 -3.02
C VAL A 99 -5.19 -5.04 -3.99
N PRO A 100 -5.32 -5.54 -5.25
CA PRO A 100 -6.26 -5.00 -6.22
C PRO A 100 -7.68 -5.06 -5.69
N SER A 101 -8.33 -3.91 -5.65
CA SER A 101 -9.70 -3.75 -5.16
C SER A 101 -10.33 -2.50 -5.81
N LEU A 102 -11.63 -2.30 -5.61
CA LEU A 102 -12.32 -1.11 -6.09
C LEU A 102 -11.71 0.17 -5.48
N ASP A 103 -11.33 0.11 -4.20
CA ASP A 103 -10.66 1.18 -3.47
C ASP A 103 -9.51 0.65 -2.60
N ALA A 104 -9.21 1.25 -1.44
CA ALA A 104 -8.16 0.81 -0.55
C ALA A 104 -8.45 -0.58 0.04
N MET A 105 -7.53 -1.53 -0.16
CA MET A 105 -7.58 -2.84 0.49
C MET A 105 -6.16 -3.34 0.74
N TYR A 106 -5.94 -3.90 1.93
CA TYR A 106 -4.64 -4.37 2.41
C TYR A 106 -4.77 -5.75 3.03
N GLU A 107 -3.95 -6.72 2.60
CA GLU A 107 -3.70 -7.94 3.36
C GLU A 107 -2.89 -7.59 4.61
N VAL A 108 -3.28 -8.14 5.76
CA VAL A 108 -2.58 -7.96 7.04
C VAL A 108 -1.89 -9.27 7.40
N VAL A 109 -0.58 -9.22 7.59
CA VAL A 109 0.29 -10.37 7.84
C VAL A 109 0.88 -10.28 9.23
N VAL A 110 0.68 -11.33 10.02
CA VAL A 110 1.22 -11.50 11.38
C VAL A 110 1.82 -12.90 11.49
N ASP A 111 3.00 -13.01 12.07
CA ASP A 111 3.78 -14.27 12.18
C ASP A 111 3.96 -15.01 10.84
N GLY A 112 3.96 -14.28 9.71
CA GLY A 112 4.09 -14.85 8.38
C GLY A 112 2.83 -15.50 7.83
N TYR A 113 1.67 -15.22 8.41
CA TYR A 113 0.36 -15.63 7.92
C TYR A 113 -0.55 -14.43 7.67
N ILE A 114 -1.30 -14.46 6.57
CA ILE A 114 -2.32 -13.44 6.31
C ILE A 114 -3.46 -13.72 7.28
N VAL A 115 -3.71 -12.81 8.23
CA VAL A 115 -4.79 -12.93 9.20
C VAL A 115 -6.10 -12.38 8.64
N GLY A 116 -6.04 -11.36 7.79
CA GLY A 116 -7.24 -10.80 7.18
C GLY A 116 -6.93 -9.79 6.11
N ARG A 117 -7.98 -9.15 5.59
CA ARG A 117 -7.87 -8.03 4.67
C ARG A 117 -8.64 -6.84 5.20
N LEU A 118 -7.96 -5.72 5.40
CA LEU A 118 -8.60 -4.46 5.72
C LEU A 118 -9.08 -3.81 4.42
N ARG A 119 -10.38 -3.62 4.24
CA ARG A 119 -11.00 -3.06 3.03
C ARG A 119 -11.78 -1.81 3.39
N PHE A 120 -11.62 -0.73 2.62
CA PHE A 120 -12.50 0.43 2.70
C PHE A 120 -13.80 0.15 1.95
N ASP A 121 -14.92 0.24 2.66
CA ASP A 121 -16.27 0.12 2.13
C ASP A 121 -16.79 1.51 1.78
N ILE A 122 -16.77 1.82 0.48
CA ILE A 122 -17.16 3.13 -0.06
C ILE A 122 -18.55 3.58 0.44
N PRO A 123 -19.62 2.76 0.38
CA PRO A 123 -20.95 3.22 0.78
C PRO A 123 -21.07 3.53 2.27
N GLU A 124 -20.24 2.89 3.11
CA GLU A 124 -20.28 3.08 4.57
C GLU A 124 -19.24 4.07 5.08
N HIS A 125 -18.36 4.58 4.20
CA HIS A 125 -17.22 5.43 4.57
C HIS A 125 -16.42 4.86 5.75
N ASN A 126 -16.19 3.54 5.75
CA ASN A 126 -15.54 2.87 6.87
C ASN A 126 -14.75 1.64 6.41
N TYR A 127 -13.87 1.15 7.26
CA TYR A 127 -13.07 -0.04 7.00
C TYR A 127 -13.71 -1.30 7.58
N THR A 128 -13.77 -2.36 6.79
CA THR A 128 -14.18 -3.70 7.22
C THR A 128 -12.99 -4.65 7.14
N PHE A 129 -12.83 -5.47 8.16
CA PHE A 129 -11.84 -6.53 8.23
C PHE A 129 -12.44 -7.85 7.73
N LEU A 130 -11.97 -8.30 6.58
CA LEU A 130 -12.36 -9.56 5.95
C LEU A 130 -11.49 -10.70 6.49
N LEU A 131 -12.11 -11.74 7.05
CA LEU A 131 -11.39 -12.84 7.68
C LEU A 131 -10.75 -13.79 6.65
N THR A 132 -9.49 -14.13 6.87
CA THR A 132 -8.98 -15.40 6.34
C THR A 132 -9.32 -16.53 7.30
N LEU A 133 -9.09 -17.78 6.88
CA LEU A 133 -9.14 -18.91 7.81
C LEU A 133 -8.22 -18.74 9.03
N GLU A 134 -6.99 -18.26 8.85
CA GLU A 134 -6.06 -18.05 9.97
C GLU A 134 -6.55 -16.96 10.93
N GLY A 135 -7.05 -15.83 10.39
CA GLY A 135 -7.66 -14.80 11.24
C GLY A 135 -8.90 -15.30 11.97
N GLY A 136 -9.73 -16.11 11.29
CA GLY A 136 -10.86 -16.78 11.92
C GLY A 136 -10.43 -17.67 13.08
N ARG A 137 -9.37 -18.47 12.91
CA ARG A 137 -8.81 -19.30 14.00
C ARG A 137 -8.29 -18.47 15.16
N ARG A 138 -7.57 -17.37 14.87
CA ARG A 138 -7.07 -16.46 15.92
C ARG A 138 -8.23 -15.84 16.68
N ILE A 139 -9.18 -15.20 16.00
CA ILE A 139 -10.34 -14.54 16.61
C ILE A 139 -11.23 -15.53 17.35
N GLY A 140 -11.52 -16.71 16.77
CA GLY A 140 -12.35 -17.73 17.38
C GLY A 140 -11.75 -18.35 18.65
N ALA A 141 -10.43 -18.24 18.84
CA ALA A 141 -9.77 -18.58 20.10
C ALA A 141 -9.91 -17.49 21.17
N LEU A 142 -10.31 -16.27 20.79
CA LEU A 142 -10.47 -15.12 21.70
C LEU A 142 -11.92 -14.83 22.07
N THR A 143 -12.86 -15.07 21.15
CA THR A 143 -14.26 -14.70 21.27
C THR A 143 -15.20 -15.71 20.63
N ARG A 144 -16.46 -15.72 21.08
CA ARG A 144 -17.56 -16.51 20.51
C ARG A 144 -18.63 -15.61 19.91
N VAL A 145 -18.21 -14.57 19.20
CA VAL A 145 -19.09 -13.67 18.43
C VAL A 145 -18.97 -14.02 16.94
N LYS A 146 -20.07 -13.93 16.19
CA LYS A 146 -20.17 -14.27 14.76
C LYS A 146 -19.74 -15.70 14.39
N TRP A 147 -20.09 -16.70 15.20
CA TRP A 147 -19.80 -18.11 14.90
C TRP A 147 -20.99 -18.86 14.31
N VAL A 148 -20.70 -19.86 13.48
CA VAL A 148 -21.65 -20.83 12.93
C VAL A 148 -21.06 -22.23 13.07
N SER A 149 -21.71 -23.11 13.83
CA SER A 149 -21.32 -24.51 13.98
C SER A 149 -21.94 -25.39 12.89
N LEU A 150 -21.20 -26.43 12.50
CA LEU A 150 -21.57 -27.36 11.44
C LEU A 150 -22.11 -28.68 12.01
N HIS A 151 -23.06 -29.31 11.32
CA HIS A 151 -23.39 -30.70 11.56
C HIS A 151 -22.27 -31.65 11.12
N ASP A 152 -22.19 -32.81 11.76
CA ASP A 152 -21.20 -33.85 11.44
C ASP A 152 -21.27 -34.26 9.96
N GLY A 153 -20.11 -34.36 9.33
CA GLY A 153 -20.00 -34.75 7.93
C GLY A 153 -20.32 -33.65 6.91
N VAL A 154 -20.71 -32.44 7.33
CA VAL A 154 -20.89 -31.29 6.42
C VAL A 154 -19.55 -30.80 5.86
N LEU A 155 -18.49 -30.86 6.68
CA LEU A 155 -17.17 -30.33 6.35
C LEU A 155 -16.61 -30.84 5.01
N LYS A 156 -16.81 -32.13 4.69
CA LYS A 156 -16.33 -32.71 3.42
C LYS A 156 -16.92 -32.02 2.19
N PHE A 157 -18.21 -31.67 2.24
CA PHE A 157 -18.89 -31.02 1.12
C PHE A 157 -18.43 -29.57 0.95
N LEU A 158 -18.14 -28.87 2.06
CA LEU A 158 -17.62 -27.51 2.00
C LEU A 158 -16.22 -27.48 1.38
N LYS A 159 -15.38 -28.48 1.69
CA LYS A 159 -14.06 -28.63 1.06
C LYS A 159 -14.13 -28.86 -0.45
N ASP A 160 -15.21 -29.45 -0.94
CA ASP A 160 -15.48 -29.60 -2.38
C ASP A 160 -15.99 -28.30 -3.04
N GLY A 161 -15.98 -27.17 -2.32
CA GLY A 161 -16.32 -25.84 -2.82
C GLY A 161 -17.80 -25.47 -2.65
N ALA A 162 -18.57 -26.25 -1.89
CA ALA A 162 -19.96 -25.92 -1.59
C ALA A 162 -20.06 -24.71 -0.65
N ASN A 163 -21.19 -24.00 -0.74
CA ASN A 163 -21.58 -23.00 0.25
C ASN A 163 -22.36 -23.65 1.39
N LEU A 164 -22.35 -23.03 2.57
CA LEU A 164 -23.13 -23.53 3.69
C LEU A 164 -24.60 -23.18 3.51
N MET A 165 -25.43 -24.22 3.45
CA MET A 165 -26.88 -24.13 3.45
C MET A 165 -27.40 -24.36 4.87
N VAL A 166 -28.57 -23.81 5.20
CA VAL A 166 -29.19 -23.91 6.53
C VAL A 166 -29.26 -25.35 7.07
N PRO A 167 -29.59 -26.40 6.29
CA PRO A 167 -29.58 -27.78 6.79
C PRO A 167 -28.21 -28.29 7.29
N GLY A 168 -27.12 -27.62 6.95
CA GLY A 168 -25.77 -27.94 7.44
C GLY A 168 -25.37 -27.18 8.71
N VAL A 169 -26.21 -26.25 9.19
CA VAL A 169 -25.96 -25.44 10.39
C VAL A 169 -26.48 -26.19 11.61
N ALA A 170 -25.59 -26.52 12.55
CA ALA A 170 -25.96 -27.14 13.83
C ALA A 170 -26.39 -26.09 14.88
N GLY A 171 -25.89 -24.87 14.75
CA GLY A 171 -26.15 -23.76 15.67
C GLY A 171 -25.31 -22.54 15.27
N CYS A 172 -25.72 -21.34 15.69
CA CYS A 172 -25.02 -20.11 15.35
C CYS A 172 -25.26 -19.01 16.38
N ASP A 173 -24.41 -17.99 16.35
CA ASP A 173 -24.63 -16.74 17.09
C ASP A 173 -25.87 -16.00 16.56
N SER A 174 -26.84 -15.73 17.44
CA SER A 174 -28.05 -14.97 17.12
C SER A 174 -27.76 -13.52 16.71
N GLY A 175 -26.61 -12.97 17.12
CA GLY A 175 -26.17 -11.62 16.78
C GLY A 175 -25.67 -11.45 15.35
N ILE A 176 -25.59 -12.52 14.55
CA ILE A 176 -25.18 -12.45 13.13
C ILE A 176 -26.22 -11.67 12.32
N GLN A 177 -25.75 -10.66 11.59
CA GLN A 177 -26.49 -9.93 10.58
C GLN A 177 -26.06 -10.36 9.18
N LYS A 178 -26.92 -10.08 8.19
CA LYS A 178 -26.59 -10.37 6.80
C LYS A 178 -25.37 -9.54 6.37
N ASN A 179 -24.45 -10.19 5.66
CA ASN A 179 -23.15 -9.69 5.23
C ASN A 179 -22.07 -9.58 6.32
N ASP A 180 -22.33 -10.04 7.54
CA ASP A 180 -21.28 -10.18 8.55
C ASP A 180 -20.22 -11.19 8.11
N GLU A 181 -18.98 -10.91 8.48
CA GLU A 181 -17.91 -11.90 8.47
C GLU A 181 -18.16 -12.91 9.60
N VAL A 182 -18.15 -14.21 9.26
CA VAL A 182 -18.46 -15.28 10.21
C VAL A 182 -17.38 -16.36 10.22
N MET A 183 -17.18 -16.94 11.40
CA MET A 183 -16.29 -18.07 11.62
C MET A 183 -17.11 -19.36 11.65
N LEU A 184 -16.67 -20.37 10.91
CA LEU A 184 -17.28 -21.69 10.93
C LEU A 184 -16.54 -22.59 11.89
N MET A 185 -17.27 -23.28 12.74
CA MET A 185 -16.73 -24.15 13.78
C MET A 185 -17.24 -25.59 13.62
N ASP A 186 -16.42 -26.56 14.00
CA ASP A 186 -16.85 -27.94 14.17
C ASP A 186 -17.58 -28.14 15.51
N SER A 187 -17.93 -29.39 15.83
CA SER A 187 -18.58 -29.80 17.07
C SER A 187 -17.75 -29.52 18.32
N ASP A 188 -16.42 -29.46 18.19
CA ASP A 188 -15.49 -29.20 19.29
C ASP A 188 -15.23 -27.70 19.46
N GLY A 189 -15.86 -26.85 18.64
CA GLY A 189 -15.72 -25.41 18.67
C GLY A 189 -14.41 -24.91 18.06
N VAL A 190 -13.72 -25.72 17.26
CA VAL A 190 -12.50 -25.33 16.53
C VAL A 190 -12.90 -24.70 15.20
N VAL A 191 -12.24 -23.59 14.83
CA VAL A 191 -12.53 -22.90 13.56
C VAL A 191 -11.98 -23.70 12.38
N VAL A 192 -12.89 -24.10 11.49
CA VAL A 192 -12.63 -24.85 10.26
C VAL A 192 -12.81 -24.03 9.00
N GLY A 193 -13.46 -22.86 9.09
CA GLY A 193 -13.74 -22.02 7.93
C GLY A 193 -14.01 -20.57 8.24
N ALA A 194 -14.00 -19.76 7.19
CA ALA A 194 -14.43 -18.36 7.23
C ALA A 194 -15.31 -18.03 6.02
N GLY A 195 -16.28 -17.14 6.21
CA GLY A 195 -17.22 -16.76 5.15
C GLY A 195 -18.01 -15.50 5.46
N ILE A 196 -18.97 -15.22 4.59
CA ILE A 196 -19.89 -14.08 4.72
C ILE A 196 -21.31 -14.60 4.94
N ALA A 197 -21.96 -14.16 6.00
CA ALA A 197 -23.35 -14.47 6.28
C ALA A 197 -24.28 -13.97 5.16
N ARG A 198 -25.18 -14.83 4.71
CA ARG A 198 -26.23 -14.51 3.73
C ARG A 198 -27.63 -14.48 4.33
N MET A 199 -27.75 -14.94 5.57
CA MET A 199 -28.92 -14.88 6.43
C MET A 199 -28.51 -14.30 7.79
N SER A 200 -29.47 -13.76 8.55
CA SER A 200 -29.22 -13.41 9.95
C SER A 200 -29.11 -14.69 10.81
N GLY A 201 -28.50 -14.60 11.98
CA GLY A 201 -28.44 -15.72 12.93
C GLY A 201 -29.83 -16.19 13.36
N ALA A 202 -30.77 -15.26 13.54
CA ALA A 202 -32.17 -15.56 13.84
C ALA A 202 -32.85 -16.36 12.71
N ASP A 203 -32.62 -16.00 11.45
CA ASP A 203 -33.17 -16.73 10.31
C ASP A 203 -32.49 -18.10 10.13
N MET A 204 -31.17 -18.19 10.34
CA MET A 204 -30.46 -19.49 10.30
C MET A 204 -31.00 -20.47 11.34
N ALA A 205 -31.40 -19.98 12.52
CA ALA A 205 -31.96 -20.81 13.59
C ALA A 205 -33.43 -21.21 13.36
N ARG A 206 -34.22 -20.38 12.65
CA ARG A 206 -35.68 -20.59 12.47
C ARG A 206 -36.02 -21.34 11.19
N GLU A 207 -35.35 -21.01 10.09
CA GLU A 207 -35.74 -21.48 8.76
C GLU A 207 -35.27 -22.92 8.52
N LYS A 208 -36.00 -23.67 7.67
CA LYS A 208 -35.63 -25.07 7.33
C LYS A 208 -34.72 -25.17 6.10
N LYS A 209 -34.65 -24.12 5.30
CA LYS A 209 -33.89 -24.05 4.04
C LYS A 209 -33.37 -22.63 3.87
N GLY A 210 -32.23 -22.50 3.20
CA GLY A 210 -31.66 -21.20 2.88
C GLY A 210 -30.17 -21.27 2.63
N TYR A 211 -29.64 -20.21 2.04
CA TYR A 211 -28.21 -20.01 1.84
C TYR A 211 -27.66 -19.27 3.06
N ALA A 212 -27.04 -20.00 3.98
CA ALA A 212 -26.63 -19.48 5.27
C ALA A 212 -25.34 -18.66 5.17
N VAL A 213 -24.27 -19.25 4.61
CA VAL A 213 -22.95 -18.62 4.56
C VAL A 213 -22.29 -18.85 3.20
N LYS A 214 -21.85 -17.75 2.57
CA LYS A 214 -20.96 -17.79 1.42
C LYS A 214 -19.56 -18.13 1.89
N MET A 215 -19.06 -19.30 1.51
CA MET A 215 -17.75 -19.76 1.91
C MET A 215 -16.65 -18.98 1.19
N ARG A 216 -15.57 -18.69 1.91
CA ARG A 216 -14.33 -18.13 1.37
C ARG A 216 -13.20 -19.14 1.46
N ASP A 217 -12.95 -19.63 2.68
CA ASP A 217 -11.88 -20.57 2.99
C ASP A 217 -12.41 -21.66 3.93
N ILE A 218 -11.88 -22.88 3.78
CA ILE A 218 -12.23 -24.05 4.60
C ILE A 218 -11.02 -24.99 4.69
N ALA A 219 -10.78 -25.58 5.87
CA ALA A 219 -9.77 -26.62 6.07
C ALA A 219 -10.16 -27.55 7.23
N ASP A 220 -9.29 -28.52 7.52
CA ASP A 220 -9.41 -29.33 8.73
C ASP A 220 -9.27 -28.48 10.02
N PRO A 221 -9.85 -28.97 11.14
CA PRO A 221 -9.65 -28.37 12.45
C PRO A 221 -8.16 -28.25 12.78
N SER A 222 -7.74 -27.06 13.20
CA SER A 222 -6.38 -26.79 13.65
C SER A 222 -6.37 -25.58 14.57
N ALA A 223 -5.44 -25.58 15.52
CA ALA A 223 -5.12 -24.39 16.30
C ALA A 223 -4.62 -23.24 15.40
N PRO A 224 -4.77 -21.97 15.83
CA PRO A 224 -4.17 -20.83 15.14
C PRO A 224 -2.64 -20.92 15.17
N ASN A 225 -2.00 -20.41 14.12
CA ASN A 225 -0.55 -20.35 14.02
C ASN A 225 -0.05 -19.10 14.74
N ILE A 226 0.25 -19.21 16.03
CA ILE A 226 0.76 -18.09 16.84
C ILE A 226 2.20 -18.38 17.23
N ASN A 227 3.12 -17.50 16.83
CA ASN A 227 4.49 -17.56 17.31
C ASN A 227 4.57 -16.82 18.67
N PRO A 228 5.22 -17.36 19.72
CA PRO A 228 5.33 -16.64 21.00
C PRO A 228 6.38 -15.51 20.96
N LYS A 229 7.27 -15.48 19.97
CA LYS A 229 8.38 -14.53 19.91
C LYS A 229 7.93 -13.12 19.51
N THR A 230 8.35 -12.14 20.29
CA THR A 230 8.18 -10.71 19.99
C THR A 230 9.31 -10.23 19.08
N ALA A 231 9.06 -9.15 18.35
CA ALA A 231 10.05 -8.54 17.47
C ALA A 231 9.75 -7.06 17.26
N SER A 232 10.81 -6.26 17.20
CA SER A 232 10.81 -4.85 16.81
C SER A 232 11.20 -4.68 15.34
N TRP A 233 11.00 -3.49 14.78
CA TRP A 233 11.51 -3.17 13.44
C TRP A 233 13.04 -3.15 13.37
N ASP A 234 13.73 -2.90 14.49
CA ASP A 234 15.19 -3.00 14.57
C ASP A 234 15.65 -4.46 14.41
N ASP A 235 14.93 -5.41 15.00
CA ASP A 235 15.18 -6.84 14.80
C ASP A 235 14.97 -7.25 13.33
N VAL A 236 14.01 -6.64 12.63
CA VAL A 236 13.81 -6.86 11.19
C VAL A 236 14.99 -6.32 10.39
N VAL A 237 15.46 -5.11 10.69
CA VAL A 237 16.64 -4.52 10.03
C VAL A 237 17.86 -5.42 10.24
N GLN A 238 18.15 -5.81 11.48
CA GLN A 238 19.26 -6.70 11.81
C GLN A 238 19.13 -8.05 11.11
N ALA A 239 17.94 -8.64 11.08
CA ALA A 239 17.72 -9.87 10.35
C ALA A 239 18.12 -9.70 8.88
N ASN A 240 17.68 -8.64 8.21
CA ASN A 240 17.93 -8.42 6.78
C ASN A 240 19.28 -7.72 6.47
N GLU A 241 20.18 -7.57 7.44
CA GLU A 241 21.41 -6.75 7.30
C GLU A 241 22.25 -7.09 6.05
N ASN A 242 22.58 -8.37 5.84
CA ASN A 242 23.36 -8.80 4.68
C ASN A 242 22.65 -8.47 3.34
N ASP A 243 21.34 -8.67 3.27
CA ASP A 243 20.56 -8.39 2.07
C ASP A 243 20.47 -6.88 1.80
N LEU A 244 20.36 -6.06 2.87
CA LEU A 244 20.36 -4.60 2.79
C LEU A 244 21.69 -4.06 2.23
N ILE A 245 22.82 -4.62 2.67
CA ILE A 245 24.15 -4.27 2.14
C ILE A 245 24.21 -4.53 0.62
N LEU A 246 23.73 -5.70 0.17
CA LEU A 246 23.77 -6.06 -1.24
C LEU A 246 22.92 -5.14 -2.13
N ILE A 247 21.71 -4.77 -1.70
CA ILE A 247 20.87 -3.86 -2.49
C ILE A 247 21.39 -2.42 -2.47
N GLU A 248 22.01 -1.99 -1.36
CA GLU A 248 22.68 -0.69 -1.24
C GLU A 248 23.88 -0.60 -2.19
N GLU A 249 24.74 -1.62 -2.21
CA GLU A 249 25.88 -1.72 -3.13
C GLU A 249 25.44 -1.71 -4.60
N GLU A 250 24.37 -2.44 -4.95
CA GLU A 250 23.84 -2.45 -6.33
C GLU A 250 23.37 -1.05 -6.75
N ALA A 251 22.64 -0.37 -5.87
CA ALA A 251 22.08 0.94 -6.14
C ALA A 251 23.16 2.03 -6.22
N THR A 252 24.10 2.06 -5.28
CA THR A 252 25.21 3.02 -5.27
C THR A 252 26.14 2.83 -6.48
N ASN A 253 26.43 1.58 -6.88
CA ASN A 253 27.17 1.28 -8.11
C ASN A 253 26.42 1.68 -9.39
N PHE A 254 25.09 1.58 -9.39
CA PHE A 254 24.27 2.08 -10.49
C PHE A 254 24.32 3.62 -10.56
N ILE A 255 24.23 4.31 -9.43
CA ILE A 255 24.30 5.77 -9.34
C ILE A 255 25.65 6.28 -9.86
N LYS A 256 26.77 5.76 -9.33
CA LYS A 256 28.13 6.15 -9.74
C LYS A 256 28.33 6.01 -11.25
N ARG A 257 28.00 4.84 -11.81
CA ARG A 257 28.14 4.58 -13.26
C ARG A 257 27.25 5.47 -14.11
N THR A 258 26.04 5.77 -13.65
CA THR A 258 25.10 6.61 -14.42
C THR A 258 25.53 8.07 -14.39
N ALA A 259 25.94 8.58 -13.23
CA ALA A 259 26.47 9.95 -13.10
C ALA A 259 27.72 10.16 -13.97
N GLN A 260 28.66 9.21 -13.95
CA GLN A 260 29.86 9.25 -14.81
C GLN A 260 29.54 9.20 -16.30
N ARG A 261 28.51 8.44 -16.70
CA ARG A 261 28.18 8.24 -18.11
C ARG A 261 27.45 9.44 -18.72
N GLU A 262 26.52 10.02 -17.98
CA GLU A 262 25.67 11.10 -18.52
C GLU A 262 26.36 12.48 -18.46
N ASP A 263 27.42 12.62 -17.64
CA ASP A 263 28.25 13.83 -17.55
C ASP A 263 27.43 15.13 -17.50
N ALA A 264 26.50 15.18 -16.55
CA ALA A 264 25.50 16.23 -16.41
C ALA A 264 25.35 16.65 -14.94
N PRO A 265 24.87 17.88 -14.67
CA PRO A 265 24.47 18.27 -13.33
C PRO A 265 23.52 17.24 -12.72
N VAL A 266 23.82 16.80 -11.50
CA VAL A 266 23.03 15.79 -10.78
C VAL A 266 22.09 16.49 -9.81
N VAL A 267 20.82 16.10 -9.85
CA VAL A 267 19.81 16.48 -8.84
C VAL A 267 19.02 15.25 -8.42
N VAL A 268 18.40 15.30 -7.23
CA VAL A 268 17.50 14.25 -6.76
C VAL A 268 16.07 14.76 -6.79
N GLY A 269 15.18 14.09 -7.51
CA GLY A 269 13.76 14.38 -7.46
C GLY A 269 13.19 14.03 -6.08
N PHE A 270 12.86 15.04 -5.30
CA PHE A 270 12.48 14.87 -3.89
C PHE A 270 11.04 15.33 -3.64
N SER A 271 10.13 14.37 -3.43
CA SER A 271 8.70 14.65 -3.23
C SER A 271 8.27 14.59 -1.75
N GLY A 272 9.23 14.44 -0.82
CA GLY A 272 8.94 14.20 0.60
C GLY A 272 8.30 12.84 0.88
N GLY A 273 8.39 11.88 -0.05
CA GLY A 273 7.93 10.50 0.14
C GLY A 273 9.08 9.55 0.48
N LYS A 274 8.74 8.36 0.98
CA LYS A 274 9.71 7.31 1.36
C LYS A 274 10.68 6.95 0.23
N ASP A 275 10.18 6.85 -1.00
CA ASP A 275 10.97 6.39 -2.14
C ASP A 275 11.98 7.46 -2.59
N SER A 276 11.59 8.74 -2.55
CA SER A 276 12.51 9.85 -2.83
C SER A 276 13.54 10.05 -1.72
N LEU A 277 13.15 9.81 -0.46
CA LEU A 277 14.07 9.86 0.69
C LEU A 277 15.19 8.83 0.52
N VAL A 278 14.86 7.56 0.26
CA VAL A 278 15.86 6.51 0.04
C VAL A 278 16.77 6.84 -1.14
N VAL A 279 16.22 7.33 -2.26
CA VAL A 279 17.06 7.73 -3.39
C VAL A 279 18.02 8.86 -3.03
N TYR A 280 17.57 9.85 -2.25
CA TYR A 280 18.45 10.93 -1.79
C TYR A 280 19.62 10.38 -0.99
N LEU A 281 19.35 9.58 0.04
CA LEU A 281 20.36 8.97 0.90
C LEU A 281 21.35 8.10 0.10
N LEU A 282 20.86 7.32 -0.85
CA LEU A 282 21.70 6.51 -1.73
C LEU A 282 22.58 7.36 -2.65
N VAL A 283 22.08 8.47 -3.18
CA VAL A 283 22.86 9.36 -4.07
C VAL A 283 23.91 10.12 -3.27
N GLU A 284 23.55 10.65 -2.10
CA GLU A 284 24.48 11.29 -1.18
C GLU A 284 25.63 10.36 -0.80
N LYS A 285 25.31 9.13 -0.37
CA LYS A 285 26.31 8.10 -0.03
C LYS A 285 27.14 7.67 -1.24
N ALA A 286 26.53 7.55 -2.42
CA ALA A 286 27.24 7.12 -3.63
C ALA A 286 28.21 8.16 -4.18
N LEU A 287 27.86 9.46 -4.10
CA LEU A 287 28.65 10.55 -4.66
C LEU A 287 29.54 11.24 -3.62
N GLY A 288 29.32 10.99 -2.32
CA GLY A 288 30.08 11.61 -1.24
C GLY A 288 29.78 13.12 -1.08
N LEU A 289 28.66 13.58 -1.62
CA LEU A 289 28.20 14.97 -1.55
C LEU A 289 26.67 15.02 -1.57
N SER A 290 26.10 15.96 -0.83
CA SER A 290 24.65 16.19 -0.76
C SER A 290 24.15 16.85 -2.06
N PRO A 291 23.36 16.16 -2.90
CA PRO A 291 22.91 16.73 -4.17
C PRO A 291 21.79 17.75 -3.97
N PRO A 292 21.64 18.74 -4.86
CA PRO A 292 20.46 19.61 -4.86
C PRO A 292 19.16 18.81 -5.00
N MET A 293 18.12 19.24 -4.29
CA MET A 293 16.80 18.65 -4.35
C MET A 293 16.01 19.28 -5.49
N PHE A 294 15.44 18.47 -6.36
CA PHE A 294 14.52 18.93 -7.41
C PHE A 294 13.07 18.67 -6.98
N PHE A 295 12.35 19.74 -6.67
CA PHE A 295 10.98 19.67 -6.17
C PHE A 295 10.11 20.73 -6.85
N VAL A 296 8.96 20.29 -7.39
CA VAL A 296 7.95 21.19 -7.95
C VAL A 296 6.78 21.24 -6.98
N ASN A 297 6.63 22.37 -6.29
CA ASN A 297 5.51 22.62 -5.38
C ASN A 297 4.27 22.93 -6.22
N THR A 298 3.26 22.06 -6.13
CA THR A 298 2.03 22.22 -6.91
C THR A 298 0.98 23.10 -6.23
N GLY A 299 1.22 23.49 -4.97
CA GLY A 299 0.23 24.12 -4.10
C GLY A 299 -0.83 23.14 -3.57
N LEU A 300 -0.64 21.83 -3.81
CA LEU A 300 -1.58 20.77 -3.43
C LEU A 300 -0.96 19.71 -2.52
N GLU A 301 0.29 19.89 -2.14
CA GLU A 301 0.95 19.04 -1.15
C GLU A 301 0.37 19.31 0.25
N PHE A 302 0.47 18.33 1.14
CA PHE A 302 0.13 18.54 2.54
C PHE A 302 1.14 19.50 3.20
N PRO A 303 0.72 20.33 4.16
CA PRO A 303 1.63 21.20 4.91
C PRO A 303 2.78 20.43 5.58
N GLU A 304 2.51 19.25 6.12
CA GLU A 304 3.49 18.32 6.69
C GLU A 304 4.55 17.89 5.67
N THR A 305 4.13 17.66 4.43
CA THR A 305 5.04 17.29 3.34
C THR A 305 5.95 18.45 2.97
N ILE A 306 5.42 19.67 2.88
CA ILE A 306 6.24 20.86 2.60
C ILE A 306 7.26 21.08 3.72
N ARG A 307 6.82 21.08 4.99
CA ARG A 307 7.73 21.21 6.14
C ARG A 307 8.81 20.13 6.14
N HIS A 308 8.44 18.88 5.90
CA HIS A 308 9.41 17.78 5.84
C HIS A 308 10.46 17.98 4.74
N ILE A 309 10.07 18.52 3.57
CA ILE A 309 11.01 18.80 2.48
C ILE A 309 11.95 19.96 2.86
N GLU A 310 11.42 21.03 3.46
CA GLU A 310 12.18 22.20 3.88
C GLU A 310 13.17 21.85 5.01
N GLU A 311 12.71 21.19 6.07
CA GLU A 311 13.54 20.74 7.20
C GLU A 311 14.65 19.77 6.73
N PHE A 312 14.34 18.88 5.79
CA PHE A 312 15.33 17.96 5.22
C PHE A 312 16.39 18.72 4.41
N ALA A 313 15.97 19.68 3.58
CA ALA A 313 16.89 20.50 2.80
C ALA A 313 17.81 21.35 3.70
N GLU A 314 17.26 21.94 4.77
CA GLU A 314 18.01 22.69 5.77
C GLU A 314 19.03 21.82 6.51
N THR A 315 18.61 20.63 6.97
CA THR A 315 19.47 19.69 7.70
C THR A 315 20.64 19.21 6.86
N HIS A 316 20.42 18.97 5.56
CA HIS A 316 21.48 18.57 4.62
C HIS A 316 22.20 19.78 3.98
N ASN A 317 21.85 21.02 4.33
CA ASN A 317 22.39 22.25 3.76
C ASN A 317 22.40 22.26 2.21
N VAL A 318 21.27 21.86 1.62
CA VAL A 318 21.10 21.78 0.17
C VAL A 318 20.04 22.74 -0.36
N THR A 319 20.19 23.13 -1.62
CA THR A 319 19.22 23.97 -2.29
C THR A 319 18.06 23.16 -2.85
N ILE A 320 16.85 23.73 -2.73
CA ILE A 320 15.66 23.23 -3.40
C ILE A 320 15.52 23.96 -4.75
N ILE A 321 15.56 23.20 -5.83
CA ILE A 321 15.44 23.67 -7.20
C ILE A 321 14.07 23.25 -7.74
N GLY A 322 13.27 24.22 -8.11
CA GLY A 322 12.04 23.99 -8.86
C GLY A 322 11.13 25.20 -8.86
N HIS A 323 9.88 24.96 -9.24
CA HIS A 323 8.85 25.98 -9.39
C HIS A 323 7.81 25.82 -8.28
N ASP A 324 7.32 26.95 -7.78
CA ASP A 324 6.16 27.01 -6.91
C ASP A 324 4.95 27.52 -7.70
N SER A 325 3.94 26.67 -7.85
CA SER A 325 2.71 26.98 -8.59
C SER A 325 1.68 27.76 -7.78
N GLY A 326 1.84 27.93 -6.47
CA GLY A 326 0.93 28.68 -5.61
C GLY A 326 -0.55 28.33 -5.85
N GLU A 327 -1.35 29.32 -6.24
CA GLU A 327 -2.80 29.21 -6.43
C GLU A 327 -3.23 28.73 -7.83
N GLN A 328 -2.27 28.45 -8.72
CA GLN A 328 -2.53 28.16 -10.14
C GLN A 328 -3.49 26.97 -10.35
N PHE A 329 -3.52 25.98 -9.45
CA PHE A 329 -4.49 24.89 -9.52
C PHE A 329 -5.93 25.40 -9.47
N TRP A 330 -6.23 26.30 -8.53
CA TRP A 330 -7.60 26.75 -8.25
C TRP A 330 -8.15 27.63 -9.37
N GLU A 331 -7.29 28.45 -9.97
CA GLU A 331 -7.58 29.22 -11.18
C GLU A 331 -7.83 28.29 -12.37
N SER A 332 -7.00 27.26 -12.52
CA SER A 332 -7.11 26.31 -13.62
C SER A 332 -8.37 25.43 -13.53
N VAL A 333 -8.89 25.16 -12.32
CA VAL A 333 -10.18 24.46 -12.15
C VAL A 333 -11.35 25.27 -12.74
N ASP A 334 -11.31 26.60 -12.74
CA ASP A 334 -12.37 27.40 -13.37
C ASP A 334 -12.36 27.30 -14.90
N VAL A 335 -11.19 27.01 -15.50
CA VAL A 335 -11.01 26.90 -16.95
C VAL A 335 -11.23 25.47 -17.44
N PHE A 336 -10.59 24.49 -16.80
CA PHE A 336 -10.59 23.10 -17.24
C PHE A 336 -11.64 22.24 -16.52
N GLY A 337 -12.17 22.71 -15.40
CA GLY A 337 -12.98 21.90 -14.49
C GLY A 337 -12.15 20.99 -13.58
N PRO A 338 -12.82 20.28 -12.65
CA PRO A 338 -12.20 19.32 -11.74
C PRO A 338 -11.37 18.26 -12.47
N PRO A 339 -10.13 17.94 -12.01
CA PRO A 339 -9.34 16.89 -12.62
C PRO A 339 -9.97 15.50 -12.39
N ALA A 340 -9.84 14.61 -13.37
CA ALA A 340 -10.30 13.22 -13.30
C ALA A 340 -9.15 12.23 -13.58
N ARG A 341 -9.37 10.92 -13.36
CA ARG A 341 -8.34 9.88 -13.58
C ARG A 341 -7.86 9.83 -15.03
N ASP A 342 -8.76 10.04 -15.98
CA ASP A 342 -8.53 10.12 -17.42
C ASP A 342 -8.28 11.56 -17.91
N PHE A 343 -8.67 12.57 -17.13
CA PHE A 343 -8.46 13.98 -17.44
C PHE A 343 -7.53 14.69 -16.44
N ARG A 344 -6.26 14.24 -16.39
CA ARG A 344 -5.23 14.73 -15.46
C ARG A 344 -4.48 15.96 -15.98
N TRP A 345 -5.20 17.01 -16.36
CA TRP A 345 -4.59 18.26 -16.83
C TRP A 345 -3.64 18.88 -15.78
N CYS A 346 -3.93 18.71 -14.49
CA CYS A 346 -3.13 19.23 -13.38
C CYS A 346 -1.67 18.72 -13.41
N CYS A 347 -1.42 17.50 -13.89
CA CYS A 347 -0.04 17.00 -14.01
C CYS A 347 0.76 17.77 -15.07
N LYS A 348 0.13 18.17 -16.18
CA LYS A 348 0.78 18.94 -17.24
C LYS A 348 1.05 20.37 -16.79
N VAL A 349 0.02 21.01 -16.21
CA VAL A 349 0.05 22.42 -15.82
C VAL A 349 0.94 22.67 -14.60
N LEU A 350 0.87 21.80 -13.59
CA LEU A 350 1.51 22.05 -12.29
C LEU A 350 2.81 21.27 -12.07
N LYS A 351 3.06 20.19 -12.83
CA LYS A 351 4.28 19.37 -12.65
C LYS A 351 5.21 19.41 -13.84
N LEU A 352 4.75 18.93 -15.00
CA LEU A 352 5.63 18.69 -16.15
C LEU A 352 6.13 20.00 -16.79
N GLY A 353 5.22 20.94 -17.07
CA GLY A 353 5.59 22.26 -17.62
C GLY A 353 6.51 23.05 -16.68
N PRO A 354 6.14 23.21 -15.39
CA PRO A 354 6.99 23.90 -14.42
C PRO A 354 8.34 23.23 -14.18
N ALA A 355 8.42 21.90 -14.24
CA ALA A 355 9.68 21.17 -14.21
C ALA A 355 10.56 21.50 -15.41
N ALA A 356 10.00 21.46 -16.63
CA ALA A 356 10.73 21.79 -17.85
C ALA A 356 11.29 23.22 -17.82
N LYS A 357 10.47 24.17 -17.36
CA LYS A 357 10.88 25.57 -17.17
C LYS A 357 12.03 25.69 -16.17
N SER A 358 11.92 25.02 -15.01
CA SER A 358 12.97 25.03 -13.98
C SER A 358 14.29 24.46 -14.47
N ILE A 359 14.24 23.40 -15.28
CA ILE A 359 15.45 22.79 -15.87
C ILE A 359 16.11 23.73 -16.89
N ALA A 360 15.31 24.37 -17.74
CA ALA A 360 15.83 25.32 -18.71
C ALA A 360 16.44 26.57 -18.04
N GLU A 361 15.76 27.14 -17.05
CA GLU A 361 16.15 28.42 -16.43
C GLU A 361 17.22 28.28 -15.35
N LYS A 362 17.19 27.19 -14.55
CA LYS A 362 18.04 27.04 -13.35
C LYS A 362 19.14 26.00 -13.49
N LEU A 363 19.04 25.08 -14.45
CA LEU A 363 19.95 23.92 -14.60
C LEU A 363 20.63 23.85 -15.98
N GLY A 364 20.58 24.92 -16.78
CA GLY A 364 21.29 25.00 -18.05
C GLY A 364 20.72 24.10 -19.16
N GLY A 365 19.48 23.60 -19.01
CA GLY A 365 18.78 22.85 -20.06
C GLY A 365 19.17 21.38 -20.22
N HIS A 366 20.08 20.85 -19.39
CA HIS A 366 20.41 19.43 -19.34
C HIS A 366 20.74 18.98 -17.91
N VAL A 367 20.04 17.95 -17.40
CA VAL A 367 20.20 17.46 -16.03
C VAL A 367 20.01 15.95 -15.94
N LEU A 368 20.81 15.30 -15.10
CA LEU A 368 20.54 13.95 -14.61
C LEU A 368 19.77 14.03 -13.29
N THR A 369 18.52 13.58 -13.32
CA THR A 369 17.67 13.48 -12.13
C THR A 369 17.58 12.04 -11.66
N PHE A 370 18.03 11.77 -10.43
CA PHE A 370 17.73 10.51 -9.76
C PHE A 370 16.32 10.55 -9.16
N MET A 371 15.51 9.52 -9.44
CA MET A 371 14.08 9.46 -9.11
C MET A 371 13.74 8.17 -8.35
N GLY A 372 12.78 8.26 -7.42
CA GLY A 372 12.30 7.15 -6.57
C GLY A 372 11.35 6.15 -7.24
N GLN A 373 11.24 6.11 -8.55
CA GLN A 373 10.22 5.29 -9.22
C GLN A 373 10.50 3.79 -9.14
N ARG A 374 9.53 3.00 -8.69
CA ARG A 374 9.63 1.53 -8.58
C ARG A 374 8.73 0.79 -9.57
N LYS A 375 9.12 -0.41 -9.97
CA LYS A 375 8.34 -1.27 -10.89
C LYS A 375 6.98 -1.68 -10.31
N LEU A 376 6.91 -1.89 -8.99
CA LEU A 376 5.72 -2.40 -8.32
C LEU A 376 4.60 -1.35 -8.14
N GLU A 377 4.86 -0.08 -8.46
CA GLU A 377 3.85 1.00 -8.38
C GLU A 377 2.73 0.86 -9.42
N SER A 378 3.07 0.44 -10.65
CA SER A 378 2.09 0.24 -11.72
C SER A 378 2.64 -0.57 -12.88
N PHE A 379 1.71 -1.08 -13.70
CA PHE A 379 2.07 -1.78 -14.94
C PHE A 379 2.89 -0.93 -15.91
N GLN A 380 2.61 0.37 -16.02
CA GLN A 380 3.38 1.27 -16.89
C GLN A 380 4.82 1.39 -16.38
N ARG A 381 5.02 1.63 -15.08
CA ARG A 381 6.37 1.70 -14.48
C ARG A 381 7.16 0.41 -14.64
N SER A 382 6.49 -0.75 -14.61
CA SER A 382 7.16 -2.05 -14.81
C SER A 382 7.81 -2.23 -16.18
N GLN A 383 7.33 -1.50 -17.20
CA GLN A 383 7.84 -1.56 -18.58
C GLN A 383 8.89 -0.49 -18.88
N GLU A 384 9.02 0.52 -18.02
CA GLU A 384 9.97 1.62 -18.23
C GLU A 384 11.41 1.16 -18.00
N SER A 385 12.33 1.69 -18.82
CA SER A 385 13.77 1.52 -18.62
C SER A 385 14.22 2.20 -17.33
N ARG A 386 15.25 1.64 -16.67
CA ARG A 386 15.82 2.20 -15.43
C ARG A 386 16.37 3.61 -15.62
N VAL A 387 16.86 3.91 -16.84
CA VAL A 387 17.18 5.26 -17.29
C VAL A 387 16.26 5.60 -18.46
N SER A 388 15.58 6.74 -18.40
CA SER A 388 14.60 7.18 -19.38
C SER A 388 14.65 8.70 -19.56
N SER A 389 13.98 9.19 -20.59
CA SER A 389 13.75 10.62 -20.83
C SER A 389 12.27 10.82 -21.11
N ASN A 390 11.69 11.89 -20.58
CA ASN A 390 10.29 12.23 -20.80
C ASN A 390 10.19 13.35 -21.85
N PRO A 391 9.51 13.14 -22.99
CA PRO A 391 9.33 14.19 -24.00
C PRO A 391 8.67 15.46 -23.47
N TRP A 392 7.87 15.36 -22.40
CA TRP A 392 7.21 16.51 -21.77
C TRP A 392 8.11 17.34 -20.86
N VAL A 393 9.31 16.84 -20.53
CA VAL A 393 10.31 17.53 -19.71
C VAL A 393 11.64 17.49 -20.45
N PRO A 394 11.78 18.28 -21.54
CA PRO A 394 13.02 18.32 -22.32
C PRO A 394 14.21 18.71 -21.44
N GLY A 395 15.38 18.14 -21.72
CA GLY A 395 16.59 18.36 -20.93
C GLY A 395 16.71 17.45 -19.70
N GLN A 396 15.65 16.74 -19.29
CA GLN A 396 15.72 15.81 -18.17
C GLN A 396 16.08 14.38 -18.60
N LYS A 397 17.16 13.86 -18.04
CA LYS A 397 17.43 12.43 -17.99
C LYS A 397 17.04 11.89 -16.62
N SER A 398 16.13 10.92 -16.55
CA SER A 398 15.71 10.32 -15.28
C SER A 398 16.40 8.97 -15.09
N ALA A 399 16.99 8.74 -13.92
CA ALA A 399 17.56 7.46 -13.52
C ALA A 399 16.92 6.98 -12.22
N ASN A 400 16.60 5.68 -12.12
CA ASN A 400 15.82 5.12 -11.02
C ASN A 400 16.65 4.06 -10.25
N PRO A 401 17.39 4.43 -9.19
CA PRO A 401 18.27 3.50 -8.47
C PRO A 401 17.49 2.37 -7.79
N ILE A 402 16.33 2.66 -7.20
CA ILE A 402 15.54 1.67 -6.46
C ILE A 402 14.46 0.99 -7.31
N GLN A 403 14.58 1.02 -8.65
CA GLN A 403 13.52 0.58 -9.56
C GLN A 403 13.02 -0.85 -9.29
N LYS A 404 13.90 -1.71 -8.78
CA LYS A 404 13.62 -3.13 -8.49
C LYS A 404 13.23 -3.40 -7.03
N TRP A 405 13.25 -2.39 -6.15
CA TRP A 405 12.94 -2.57 -4.74
C TRP A 405 11.41 -2.67 -4.55
N ASN A 406 10.99 -3.45 -3.55
CA ASN A 406 9.64 -3.44 -2.99
C ASN A 406 9.58 -2.41 -1.85
N ALA A 407 8.38 -2.14 -1.34
CA ALA A 407 8.19 -1.14 -0.29
C ALA A 407 8.83 -1.55 1.04
N LEU A 408 8.96 -2.85 1.33
CA LEU A 408 9.61 -3.36 2.54
C LEU A 408 11.11 -3.05 2.51
N GLU A 409 11.81 -3.28 1.39
CA GLU A 409 13.21 -2.90 1.19
C GLU A 409 13.42 -1.40 1.42
N VAL A 410 12.53 -0.56 0.87
CA VAL A 410 12.58 0.90 1.04
C VAL A 410 12.45 1.28 2.52
N TRP A 411 11.46 0.72 3.23
CA TRP A 411 11.25 1.04 4.63
C TRP A 411 12.37 0.53 5.54
N LEU A 412 12.84 -0.70 5.33
CA LEU A 412 13.96 -1.24 6.11
C LEU A 412 15.25 -0.44 5.90
N TYR A 413 15.46 0.10 4.70
CA TYR A 413 16.58 1.02 4.47
C TYR A 413 16.40 2.34 5.23
N ILE A 414 15.21 2.93 5.25
CA ILE A 414 14.91 4.14 6.06
C ILE A 414 15.19 3.88 7.54
N PHE A 415 14.73 2.74 8.06
CA PHE A 415 14.96 2.35 9.46
C PHE A 415 16.44 2.11 9.75
N LYS A 416 17.16 1.41 8.86
CA LYS A 416 18.61 1.20 8.96
C LYS A 416 19.39 2.51 9.05
N GLU A 417 19.03 3.50 8.23
CA GLU A 417 19.71 4.80 8.23
C GLU A 417 19.18 5.75 9.32
N ASN A 418 18.20 5.33 10.14
CA ASN A 418 17.51 6.16 11.12
C ASN A 418 17.03 7.51 10.54
N ALA A 419 16.60 7.49 9.28
CA ALA A 419 16.26 8.71 8.56
C ALA A 419 14.86 9.21 8.95
N PRO A 420 14.69 10.51 9.26
CA PRO A 420 13.37 11.07 9.50
C PRO A 420 12.55 10.98 8.21
N PHE A 421 11.33 10.44 8.32
CA PHE A 421 10.41 10.30 7.19
C PHE A 421 9.14 11.10 7.45
N ASN A 422 8.41 11.40 6.36
CA ASN A 422 7.20 12.20 6.42
C ASN A 422 6.17 11.63 7.43
N PRO A 423 5.73 12.43 8.42
CA PRO A 423 4.89 11.96 9.52
C PRO A 423 3.51 11.45 9.08
N LEU A 424 3.04 11.81 7.88
CA LEU A 424 1.78 11.33 7.33
C LEU A 424 1.75 9.81 7.11
N TYR A 425 2.90 9.16 6.98
CA TYR A 425 2.96 7.70 6.92
C TYR A 425 2.44 7.06 8.22
N ASN A 426 2.74 7.64 9.38
CA ASN A 426 2.22 7.19 10.68
C ASN A 426 0.73 7.53 10.84
N ARG A 427 0.19 8.50 10.11
CA ARG A 427 -1.26 8.73 9.99
C ARG A 427 -1.95 7.79 8.98
N GLY A 428 -1.20 6.82 8.45
CA GLY A 428 -1.66 5.81 7.52
C GLY A 428 -1.96 6.32 6.11
N TYR A 429 -1.28 7.38 5.67
CA TYR A 429 -1.23 7.76 4.25
C TYR A 429 -0.20 6.89 3.52
N HIS A 430 -0.56 6.38 2.35
CA HIS A 430 0.33 5.49 1.58
C HIS A 430 1.19 6.25 0.55
N ARG A 431 0.71 7.38 0.05
CA ARG A 431 1.38 8.18 -0.99
C ARG A 431 1.51 9.63 -0.56
N MET A 432 2.72 10.19 -0.69
CA MET A 432 2.96 11.62 -0.56
C MET A 432 2.86 12.27 -1.94
N GLY A 433 1.78 13.00 -2.17
CA GLY A 433 1.51 13.72 -3.41
C GLY A 433 0.43 14.77 -3.18
N CYS A 434 -0.28 15.13 -4.25
CA CYS A 434 -1.37 16.09 -4.16
C CYS A 434 -2.53 15.49 -3.34
N TYR A 435 -3.00 16.15 -2.28
CA TYR A 435 -3.99 15.58 -1.35
C TYR A 435 -5.34 15.27 -2.02
N LEU A 436 -5.70 16.03 -3.06
CA LEU A 436 -6.96 15.88 -3.82
C LEU A 436 -6.80 15.09 -5.13
N CYS A 437 -5.75 14.27 -5.26
CA CYS A 437 -5.46 13.59 -6.52
C CYS A 437 -6.60 12.61 -6.91
N PRO A 438 -7.19 12.70 -8.12
CA PRO A 438 -8.22 11.74 -8.54
C PRO A 438 -7.69 10.32 -8.72
N SER A 439 -6.36 10.14 -8.72
CA SER A 439 -5.69 8.83 -8.76
C SER A 439 -5.42 8.25 -7.37
N SER A 440 -5.83 8.92 -6.29
CA SER A 440 -5.83 8.37 -4.94
C SER A 440 -7.10 7.53 -4.68
N PRO A 441 -7.05 6.57 -3.76
CA PRO A 441 -8.25 5.90 -3.26
C PRO A 441 -9.17 6.91 -2.56
N LEU A 442 -10.49 6.66 -2.61
CA LEU A 442 -11.48 7.42 -1.86
C LEU A 442 -11.20 7.35 -0.36
N ALA A 443 -10.67 6.23 0.15
CA ALA A 443 -10.29 6.10 1.55
C ALA A 443 -9.26 7.16 2.02
N GLU A 444 -8.33 7.54 1.14
CA GLU A 444 -7.37 8.62 1.46
C GLU A 444 -8.06 9.99 1.44
N LEU A 445 -8.99 10.24 0.51
CA LEU A 445 -9.78 11.48 0.48
C LEU A 445 -10.70 11.61 1.69
N ASP A 446 -11.31 10.51 2.11
CA ASP A 446 -12.17 10.43 3.28
C ASP A 446 -11.36 10.73 4.55
N SER A 447 -10.13 10.21 4.65
CA SER A 447 -9.20 10.51 5.75
C SER A 447 -8.87 12.01 5.88
N ILE A 448 -8.97 12.80 4.81
CA ILE A 448 -8.73 14.26 4.85
C ILE A 448 -9.84 14.96 5.64
N ARG A 449 -11.07 14.43 5.65
CA ARG A 449 -12.20 15.01 6.42
C ARG A 449 -11.84 15.17 7.89
N GLU A 450 -11.19 14.15 8.45
CA GLU A 450 -10.80 14.11 9.86
C GLU A 450 -9.45 14.78 10.08
N THR A 451 -8.45 14.47 9.26
CA THR A 451 -7.07 14.90 9.51
C THR A 451 -6.77 16.33 9.03
N HIS A 452 -7.46 16.83 8.00
CA HIS A 452 -7.23 18.15 7.40
C HIS A 452 -8.55 18.78 6.91
N PRO A 453 -9.52 19.05 7.81
CA PRO A 453 -10.86 19.50 7.45
C PRO A 453 -10.87 20.78 6.60
N ALA A 454 -9.91 21.69 6.80
CA ALA A 454 -9.77 22.90 5.99
C ALA A 454 -9.39 22.61 4.53
N LEU A 455 -8.48 21.65 4.29
CA LEU A 455 -8.12 21.23 2.93
C LEU A 455 -9.28 20.50 2.26
N TYR A 456 -9.98 19.66 3.01
CA TYR A 456 -11.18 18.98 2.55
C TYR A 456 -12.25 19.99 2.13
N GLU A 457 -12.59 20.95 3.00
CA GLU A 457 -13.64 21.95 2.71
C GLU A 457 -13.26 22.89 1.57
N ARG A 458 -11.98 23.25 1.43
CA ARG A 458 -11.52 24.03 0.28
C ARG A 458 -11.80 23.31 -1.04
N TRP A 459 -11.51 22.01 -1.08
CA TRP A 459 -11.74 21.20 -2.27
C TRP A 459 -13.23 20.99 -2.54
N THR A 460 -14.00 20.53 -1.55
CA THR A 460 -15.45 20.28 -1.72
C THR A 460 -16.21 21.57 -1.99
N GLY A 461 -15.85 22.69 -1.37
CA GLY A 461 -16.42 24.01 -1.64
C GLY A 461 -16.19 24.45 -3.09
N LYS A 462 -15.00 24.21 -3.65
CA LYS A 462 -14.71 24.46 -5.07
C LYS A 462 -15.56 23.55 -5.97
N LEU A 463 -15.70 22.27 -5.63
CA LEU A 463 -16.55 21.32 -6.35
C LEU A 463 -18.02 21.75 -6.34
N ARG A 464 -18.58 22.13 -5.18
CA ARG A 464 -19.98 22.59 -5.05
C ARG A 464 -20.23 23.84 -5.88
N THR A 465 -19.30 24.80 -5.85
CA THR A 465 -19.38 26.04 -6.63
C THR A 465 -19.35 25.75 -8.13
N TRP A 466 -18.47 24.86 -8.56
CA TRP A 466 -18.39 24.42 -9.95
C TRP A 466 -19.66 23.67 -10.37
N ALA A 467 -20.13 22.72 -9.56
CA ALA A 467 -21.35 21.95 -9.80
C ALA A 467 -22.57 22.86 -9.99
N LYS A 468 -22.75 23.82 -9.08
CA LYS A 468 -23.84 24.81 -9.13
C LYS A 468 -23.76 25.69 -10.38
N ARG A 469 -22.56 26.12 -10.78
CA ARG A 469 -22.35 26.94 -12.00
C ARG A 469 -22.85 26.24 -13.26
N TYR A 470 -22.72 24.92 -13.33
CA TYR A 470 -23.08 24.11 -14.50
C TYR A 470 -24.40 23.34 -14.34
N GLY A 471 -25.17 23.59 -13.27
CA GLY A 471 -26.50 23.00 -13.07
C GLY A 471 -26.50 21.52 -12.69
N PHE A 472 -25.43 21.00 -12.08
CA PHE A 472 -25.40 19.65 -11.51
C PHE A 472 -26.22 19.60 -10.21
N ALA A 473 -26.78 18.42 -9.91
CA ALA A 473 -27.52 18.17 -8.66
C ALA A 473 -26.60 18.26 -7.43
N ASP A 474 -27.17 18.59 -6.26
CA ASP A 474 -26.40 18.80 -5.02
C ASP A 474 -25.56 17.56 -4.62
N GLY A 475 -26.09 16.35 -4.84
CA GLY A 475 -25.39 15.09 -4.58
C GLY A 475 -24.26 14.75 -5.56
N TRP A 476 -24.02 15.54 -6.61
CA TRP A 476 -22.92 15.29 -7.57
C TRP A 476 -21.53 15.33 -6.91
N THR A 477 -21.41 16.07 -5.80
CA THR A 477 -20.16 16.19 -5.04
C THR A 477 -19.99 15.13 -3.96
N GLU A 478 -20.98 14.26 -3.75
CA GLU A 478 -20.92 13.18 -2.77
C GLU A 478 -20.23 11.95 -3.41
N HIS A 479 -19.43 11.22 -2.63
CA HIS A 479 -18.57 10.12 -3.10
C HIS A 479 -18.92 8.85 -2.37
#